data_AF-A0A1B9MR17-F1
#
_entry.id   AF-A0A1B9MR17-F1
#
_cell.length_a   1.000
_cell.length_b   1.000
_cell.length_c   1.000
_cell.angle_alpha   90.00
_cell.angle_beta   90.00
_cell.angle_gamma   90.00
#
_symmetry.space_group_name_H-M   'P 1'
#
loop_
_entity.id
_entity.type
_entity.pdbx_description
1 polymer ?
#
loop_
_entity_poly.entity_id
_entity_poly.type
_entity_poly.pdbx_seq_one_letter_code
_entity_poly.pdbx_strand_id
1 'polypeptide(L)' 'MRGFVEDMENLGNCLDKAQQTYQNSMNKLCKGRGNVIGQIERFREMGIEVKKPINPDITLLSMNELNNENESK' A
#
# COMPACT_ATOMS: atom_id res chain seq x y z
N MET A 1 0.57 -1.45 40.27
CA MET A 1 1.46 -2.18 39.34
C MET A 1 0.72 -2.97 38.26
N ARG A 2 -0.45 -3.59 38.51
CA ARG A 2 -1.23 -4.28 37.45
C ARG A 2 -1.66 -3.39 36.28
N GLY A 3 -2.07 -2.15 36.54
CA GLY A 3 -2.53 -1.22 35.49
C GLY A 3 -1.47 -0.91 34.42
N PHE A 4 -0.20 -0.75 34.81
CA PHE A 4 0.86 -0.46 33.84
C PHE A 4 1.11 -1.62 32.87
N VAL A 5 1.00 -2.86 33.33
CA VAL A 5 1.16 -4.05 32.46
C VAL A 5 0.00 -4.12 31.47
N GLU A 6 -1.23 -3.86 31.93
CA GLU A 6 -2.43 -3.80 31.09
C GLU A 6 -2.35 -2.65 30.07
N ASP A 7 -1.85 -1.48 30.47
CA ASP A 7 -1.62 -0.33 29.57
C ASP A 7 -0.61 -0.68 28.46
N MET A 8 0.48 -1.39 28.80
CA MET A 8 1.48 -1.83 27.83
C MET A 8 0.95 -2.92 26.89
N GLU A 9 0.11 -3.83 27.37
CA GLU A 9 -0.55 -4.83 26.53
C GLU A 9 -1.53 -4.17 25.54
N ASN A 10 -2.31 -3.19 26.01
CA ASN A 10 -3.19 -2.39 25.17
C ASN A 10 -2.41 -1.60 24.12
N LEU A 11 -1.26 -1.03 24.47
CA LEU A 11 -0.39 -0.35 23.53
C LEU A 11 0.11 -1.30 22.43
N GLY A 12 0.55 -2.51 22.81
CA GLY A 12 0.93 -3.55 21.86
C GLY A 12 -0.18 -3.85 20.84
N ASN A 13 -1.40 -4.06 21.33
CA ASN A 13 -2.57 -4.30 20.48
C ASN A 13 -2.87 -3.13 19.52
N CYS A 14 -2.70 -1.89 19.97
CA CYS A 14 -2.88 -0.71 19.12
C CYS A 14 -1.82 -0.61 18.03
N LEU A 15 -0.56 -0.93 18.35
CA LEU A 15 0.53 -0.96 17.38
C LEU A 15 0.30 -2.04 16.32
N ASP A 16 -0.14 -3.23 16.71
CA ASP A 16 -0.46 -4.30 15.78
C ASP A 16 -1.59 -3.90 14.82
N LYS A 17 -2.64 -3.26 15.33
CA LYS A 17 -3.74 -2.73 14.50
C LYS A 17 -3.25 -1.64 13.56
N ALA A 18 -2.40 -0.73 14.03
CA ALA A 18 -1.83 0.32 13.21
C ALA A 18 -0.99 -0.28 12.07
N GLN A 19 -0.16 -1.27 12.37
CA GLN A 19 0.66 -1.97 11.39
C GLN A 19 -0.20 -2.68 10.35
N GLN A 20 -1.24 -3.41 10.76
CA GLN A 20 -2.16 -4.07 9.83
C GLN A 20 -2.88 -3.07 8.92
N THR A 21 -3.35 -1.96 9.48
CA THR A 21 -4.03 -0.90 8.73
C THR A 21 -3.09 -0.27 7.70
N TYR A 22 -1.84 -0.03 8.09
CA TYR A 22 -0.81 0.47 7.19
C TYR A 22 -0.56 -0.51 6.04
N GLN A 23 -0.33 -1.79 6.32
CA GLN A 23 -0.09 -2.81 5.29
C GLN A 23 -1.28 -2.92 4.33
N ASN A 24 -2.51 -2.95 4.84
CA ASN A 24 -3.71 -3.01 4.02
C ASN A 24 -3.87 -1.78 3.12
N SER A 25 -3.54 -0.60 3.63
CA SER A 25 -3.57 0.65 2.87
C SER A 25 -2.49 0.66 1.80
N MET A 26 -1.28 0.22 2.13
CA MET A 26 -0.17 0.14 1.19
C MET A 26 -0.43 -0.88 0.08
N ASN A 27 -1.09 -1.99 0.41
CA ASN A 27 -1.57 -2.94 -0.59
C ASN A 27 -2.52 -2.24 -1.58
N LYS A 28 -3.60 -1.62 -1.09
CA LYS A 28 -4.53 -0.90 -1.98
C LYS A 28 -3.87 0.21 -2.80
N LEU A 29 -2.88 0.90 -2.22
CA LEU A 29 -2.18 2.00 -2.88
C LEU A 29 -1.29 1.49 -4.02
N CYS A 30 -0.41 0.52 -3.74
CA CYS A 30 0.69 0.17 -4.64
C CYS A 30 0.92 -1.34 -4.87
N LYS A 31 0.27 -2.26 -4.14
CA LYS A 31 0.52 -3.71 -4.30
C LYS A 31 -0.71 -4.47 -4.78
N GLY A 32 -0.51 -5.51 -5.57
CA GLY A 32 -1.60 -6.35 -6.06
C GLY A 32 -2.30 -5.87 -7.33
N ARG A 33 -2.93 -6.83 -8.02
CA ARG A 33 -3.70 -6.72 -9.27
C ARG A 33 -4.96 -5.83 -9.18
N GLY A 34 -4.77 -4.55 -8.94
CA GLY A 34 -5.85 -3.57 -8.82
C GLY A 34 -5.49 -2.33 -7.99
N ASN A 35 -4.22 -2.18 -7.61
CA ASN A 35 -3.78 -1.04 -6.84
C ASN A 35 -4.02 0.30 -7.57
N VAL A 36 -4.23 1.36 -6.78
CA VAL A 36 -4.61 2.69 -7.27
C VAL A 36 -3.55 3.27 -8.22
N ILE A 37 -2.26 3.12 -7.88
CA ILE A 37 -1.16 3.64 -8.71
C ILE A 37 -1.17 3.00 -10.11
N GLY A 38 -1.31 1.68 -10.19
CA GLY A 38 -1.38 0.97 -11.46
C GLY A 38 -2.62 1.34 -12.28
N GLN A 39 -3.73 1.74 -11.66
CA GLN A 39 -4.88 2.27 -12.38
C GLN A 39 -4.63 3.67 -12.94
N ILE A 40 -3.99 4.54 -12.14
CA ILE A 40 -3.63 5.91 -12.56
C ILE A 40 -2.66 5.86 -13.74
N GLU A 41 -1.70 4.95 -13.71
CA GLU A 41 -0.74 4.79 -14.81
C GLU A 41 -1.39 4.27 -16.08
N ARG A 42 -2.35 3.34 -16.00
CA ARG A 42 -3.19 2.97 -17.15
C ARG A 42 -3.97 4.15 -17.72
N PHE A 43 -4.49 5.05 -16.89
CA PHE A 43 -5.12 6.27 -17.39
C PHE A 43 -4.13 7.17 -18.13
N ARG A 44 -2.90 7.29 -17.62
CA ARG A 44 -1.81 8.02 -18.28
C ARG A 44 -1.45 7.40 -19.64
N GLU A 45 -1.37 6.08 -19.72
CA GLU A 45 -1.15 5.34 -20.98
C GLU A 45 -2.26 5.59 -22.00
N MET A 46 -3.50 5.77 -21.55
CA MET A 46 -4.64 6.14 -22.40
C MET A 46 -4.70 7.63 -22.78
N GLY A 47 -3.67 8.41 -22.43
CA GLY A 47 -3.57 9.82 -22.79
C GLY A 47 -4.35 10.77 -21.87
N ILE A 48 -4.82 10.29 -20.71
CA ILE A 48 -5.45 11.16 -19.71
C ILE A 48 -4.37 11.89 -18.92
N GLU A 49 -4.48 13.22 -18.84
CA GLU A 49 -3.54 14.05 -18.11
C GLU A 49 -3.70 13.91 -16.59
N VAL A 50 -2.64 13.46 -15.90
CA VAL A 50 -2.60 13.35 -14.44
C VAL A 50 -1.93 14.61 -13.87
N LYS A 51 -2.74 15.54 -13.35
CA LYS A 51 -2.29 16.87 -12.87
C LYS A 51 -1.25 16.86 -11.75
N LYS A 52 -1.15 15.77 -10.99
CA LYS A 52 -0.15 15.59 -9.93
C LYS A 52 0.49 14.21 -10.09
N PRO A 53 1.70 14.13 -10.67
CA PRO A 53 2.39 12.85 -10.78
C PRO A 53 2.65 12.28 -9.39
N ILE A 54 2.45 10.97 -9.25
CA ILE A 54 2.78 10.23 -8.03
C ILE A 54 4.30 10.07 -7.97
N ASN A 55 4.85 9.92 -6.76
CA ASN A 55 6.29 9.72 -6.57
C ASN A 55 6.78 8.56 -7.47
N PRO A 56 7.75 8.80 -8.37
CA PRO A 56 8.26 7.80 -9.31
C PRO A 56 8.73 6.50 -8.66
N ASP A 57 9.31 6.57 -7.46
CA ASP A 57 9.84 5.41 -6.75
C ASP A 57 8.72 4.44 -6.35
N ILE A 58 7.60 4.99 -5.85
CA ILE A 58 6.43 4.20 -5.44
C ILE A 58 5.70 3.68 -6.67
N THR A 59 5.68 4.46 -7.76
CA THR A 59 5.16 4.04 -9.04
C THR A 59 5.91 2.83 -9.58
N LEU A 60 7.25 2.90 -9.66
CA LEU A 60 8.09 1.80 -10.12
C LEU A 60 7.90 0.54 -9.27
N LEU A 61 7.83 0.68 -7.94
CA LEU A 61 7.55 -0.44 -7.04
C LEU A 61 6.21 -1.11 -7.39
N SER A 62 5.15 -0.31 -7.59
CA SER A 62 3.83 -0.83 -7.96
C SER A 62 3.84 -1.59 -9.28
N MET A 63 4.53 -1.08 -10.31
CA MET A 63 4.64 -1.77 -11.59
C MET A 63 5.41 -3.09 -11.48
N ASN A 64 6.51 -3.12 -10.73
CA ASN A 64 7.29 -4.33 -10.54
C ASN A 64 6.47 -5.42 -9.84
N GLU A 65 5.73 -5.06 -8.79
CA GLU A 65 4.83 -5.97 -8.09
C GLU A 65 3.75 -6.53 -9.02
N LEU A 66 3.14 -5.70 -9.87
CA LEU A 66 2.15 -6.14 -10.87
C LEU A 66 2.75 -7.12 -11.89
N ASN A 67 3.99 -6.90 -12.33
CA ASN A 67 4.65 -7.77 -13.30
C ASN A 67 4.99 -9.14 -12.69
N ASN A 68 5.52 -9.17 -11.47
CA ASN A 68 5.85 -10.41 -10.75
C ASN A 68 4.60 -11.29 -10.49
N GLU A 69 3.45 -10.68 -10.18
CA GLU A 69 2.18 -11.40 -10.00
C GLU A 69 1.67 -12.04 -11.30
N ASN A 70 1.98 -11.46 -12.46
CA ASN A 70 1.59 -12.01 -13.76
C ASN A 70 2.51 -13.15 -14.21
N GLU A 71 3.80 -13.13 -13.84
CA GLU A 71 4.76 -14.20 -14.17
C GLU A 71 4.57 -15.44 -13.29
N SER A 72 3.93 -15.30 -12.13
CA SER A 72 3.67 -16.41 -11.19
C SER A 72 2.41 -17.23 -11.54
N LYS A 73 1.76 -16.98 -12.68
CA LYS A 73 0.57 -17.69 -13.18
C LYS A 73 0.82 -18.29 -14.55
#